data_AF-A0A445IN52-F1
#
_entry.id   AF-A0A445IN52-F1
#
_cell.length_a   1.000
_cell.length_b   1.000
_cell.length_c   1.000
_cell.angle_alpha   90.00
_cell.angle_beta   90.00
_cell.angle_gamma   90.00
#
_symmetry.space_group_name_H-M   'P 1'
#
loop_
_entity.id
_entity.type
_entity.pdbx_description
1 polymer ?
#
loop_
_entity_poly.entity_id
_entity_poly.type
_entity_poly.pdbx_seq_one_letter_code
_entity_poly.pdbx_strand_id
1 'polypeptide(L)'
;MAFMAVLESDLRALSAEARRRYPAVKDGAEHAILKLRTLSSPSEIAHNDDILRIFLMACEVRTVKLSIIGLSCLQKLISHDAVSPSALTEILSTLKDHAEMVDEGVQLKTLQTISIIFQSRLHPENECDMDLLALILSLLRYPKASRIQKQQRVGSKTAKPIHHINTSSCLLLKSRTIPDKCWDRVLCGLHAFDRSLALNLTKSCRWRGLLVFLLGCDDWAMLLSIPTSGGNTLSSR
;
A
#
# COMPACT_ATOMS: atom_id res chain seq x y z
N MET A 1 -10.61 19.55 10.05
CA MET A 1 -10.99 20.25 8.80
C MET A 1 -10.13 19.87 7.58
N ALA A 2 -8.84 19.52 7.71
CA ALA A 2 -7.98 19.23 6.56
C ALA A 2 -8.45 18.08 5.64
N PHE A 3 -8.94 16.97 6.21
CA PHE A 3 -9.39 15.80 5.43
C PHE A 3 -10.51 16.12 4.44
N MET A 4 -11.56 16.82 4.89
CA MET A 4 -12.71 17.16 4.05
C MET A 4 -12.31 18.04 2.86
N ALA A 5 -11.39 18.99 3.07
CA ALA A 5 -10.88 19.84 2.00
C ALA A 5 -10.04 19.06 0.98
N VAL A 6 -9.22 18.11 1.46
CA VAL A 6 -8.45 17.21 0.58
C VAL A 6 -9.39 16.33 -0.24
N LEU A 7 -10.44 15.78 0.39
CA LEU A 7 -11.42 14.93 -0.28
C LEU A 7 -12.23 15.70 -1.34
N GLU A 8 -12.64 16.94 -1.06
CA GLU A 8 -13.28 17.81 -2.06
C GLU A 8 -12.32 18.09 -3.22
N SER A 9 -11.03 18.32 -2.95
CA SER A 9 -10.02 18.51 -3.98
C SER A 9 -9.85 17.26 -4.85
N ASP A 10 -9.85 16.07 -4.26
CA ASP A 10 -9.76 14.80 -5.00
C ASP A 10 -10.98 14.59 -5.90
N LEU A 11 -12.19 14.89 -5.42
CA LEU A 11 -13.41 14.83 -6.24
C LEU A 11 -13.38 15.82 -7.41
N ARG A 12 -12.83 17.03 -7.20
CA ARG A 12 -12.65 18.01 -8.28
C ARG A 12 -11.64 17.52 -9.33
N ALA A 13 -10.53 16.94 -8.87
CA ALA A 13 -9.54 16.34 -9.77
C ALA A 13 -10.14 15.17 -10.56
N LEU A 14 -10.95 14.33 -9.90
CA LEU A 14 -11.64 13.22 -10.53
C LEU A 14 -12.63 13.70 -11.60
N SER A 15 -13.46 14.70 -11.28
CA SER A 15 -14.40 15.31 -12.23
C SER A 15 -13.67 15.89 -13.45
N ALA A 16 -12.57 16.61 -13.23
CA ALA A 16 -11.78 17.19 -14.30
C ALA A 16 -11.14 16.13 -15.22
N GLU A 17 -10.61 15.05 -14.67
CA GLU A 17 -10.03 13.94 -15.43
C GLU A 17 -11.11 13.18 -16.22
N ALA A 18 -12.29 12.96 -15.62
CA ALA A 18 -13.39 12.22 -16.24
C ALA A 18 -14.13 13.01 -17.34
N ARG A 19 -14.16 14.35 -17.27
CA ARG A 19 -15.03 15.24 -18.06
C ARG A 19 -15.11 14.95 -19.56
N ARG A 20 -13.99 14.54 -20.18
CA ARG A 20 -13.94 14.35 -21.65
C ARG A 20 -14.42 12.99 -22.13
N ARG A 21 -14.25 11.95 -21.31
CA ARG A 21 -14.40 10.54 -21.75
C ARG A 21 -15.42 9.77 -20.93
N TYR A 22 -15.70 10.21 -19.72
CA TYR A 22 -16.48 9.50 -18.71
C TYR A 22 -17.49 10.45 -18.04
N PRO A 23 -18.50 10.94 -18.78
CA PRO A 23 -19.47 11.91 -18.26
C PRO A 23 -20.18 11.40 -16.99
N ALA A 24 -20.50 10.10 -16.91
CA ALA A 24 -21.11 9.51 -15.72
C ALA A 24 -20.24 9.63 -14.45
N VAL A 25 -18.92 9.42 -14.55
CA VAL A 25 -17.98 9.60 -13.43
C VAL A 25 -17.84 11.08 -13.08
N LYS A 26 -17.85 11.96 -14.09
CA LYS A 26 -17.81 13.41 -13.88
C LYS A 26 -19.07 13.91 -13.14
N ASP A 27 -20.26 13.48 -13.54
CA ASP A 27 -21.52 13.87 -12.92
C ASP A 27 -21.63 13.31 -11.49
N GLY A 28 -21.23 12.05 -11.29
CA GLY A 28 -21.18 11.44 -9.96
C GLY A 28 -20.21 12.17 -9.03
N ALA A 29 -19.06 12.63 -9.52
CA ALA A 29 -18.11 13.41 -8.73
C ALA A 29 -18.65 14.79 -8.35
N GLU A 30 -19.35 15.48 -9.26
CA GLU A 30 -20.02 16.76 -8.95
C GLU A 30 -21.12 16.59 -7.91
N HIS A 31 -21.92 15.52 -8.03
CA HIS A 31 -22.94 15.19 -7.04
C HIS A 31 -22.31 14.86 -5.67
N ALA A 32 -21.24 14.07 -5.65
CA ALA A 32 -20.51 13.75 -4.42
C ALA A 32 -19.93 14.99 -3.73
N ILE A 33 -19.48 16.01 -4.48
CA ILE A 33 -19.03 17.29 -3.90
C ILE A 33 -20.18 18.01 -3.18
N LEU A 34 -21.37 18.05 -3.79
CA LEU A 34 -22.54 18.66 -3.15
C LEU A 34 -22.92 17.89 -1.88
N LYS A 35 -22.90 16.56 -1.93
CA LYS A 35 -23.17 15.70 -0.77
C LYS A 35 -22.14 15.90 0.33
N LEU A 36 -20.84 15.92 0.00
CA LEU A 36 -19.74 16.09 0.95
C LEU A 36 -19.88 17.37 1.79
N ARG A 37 -20.40 18.46 1.21
CA ARG A 37 -20.63 19.73 1.91
C ARG A 37 -21.72 19.66 2.97
N THR A 38 -22.59 18.66 2.90
CA THR A 38 -23.62 18.40 3.92
C THR A 38 -23.12 17.54 5.07
N LEU A 39 -21.92 16.96 4.95
CA LEU A 39 -21.33 16.07 5.94
C LEU A 39 -20.28 16.82 6.77
N SER A 40 -20.22 16.52 8.06
CA SER A 40 -19.32 17.21 8.99
C SER A 40 -18.16 16.36 9.51
N SER A 41 -18.23 15.04 9.32
CA SER A 41 -17.31 14.08 9.92
C SER A 41 -17.00 12.87 9.02
N PRO A 42 -15.81 12.23 9.15
CA PRO A 42 -15.50 10.98 8.48
C PRO A 42 -16.50 9.86 8.78
N SER A 43 -17.04 9.82 10.00
CA SER A 43 -18.07 8.88 10.39
C SER A 43 -19.34 9.03 9.57
N GLU A 44 -19.80 10.25 9.27
CA GLU A 44 -20.97 10.45 8.41
C GLU A 44 -20.72 9.98 6.98
N ILE A 45 -19.49 10.12 6.48
CA ILE A 45 -19.08 9.58 5.18
C ILE A 45 -19.15 8.05 5.21
N ALA A 46 -18.68 7.39 6.28
CA ALA A 46 -18.74 5.94 6.41
C ALA A 46 -20.19 5.38 6.41
N HIS A 47 -21.17 6.18 6.84
CA HIS A 47 -22.60 5.82 6.78
C HIS A 47 -23.26 6.21 5.46
N ASN A 48 -22.55 6.88 4.56
CA ASN A 48 -23.04 7.33 3.27
C ASN A 48 -22.10 6.86 2.15
N ASP A 49 -22.41 5.68 1.61
CA ASP A 49 -21.61 5.02 0.57
C ASP A 49 -21.49 5.81 -0.75
N ASP A 50 -22.27 6.88 -0.97
CA ASP A 50 -22.27 7.64 -2.22
C ASP A 50 -20.87 8.20 -2.55
N ILE A 51 -20.15 8.65 -1.51
CA ILE A 51 -18.80 9.17 -1.64
C ILE A 51 -17.80 8.06 -1.93
N LEU A 52 -17.95 6.89 -1.30
CA LEU A 52 -17.08 5.75 -1.60
C LEU A 52 -17.32 5.25 -3.04
N ARG A 53 -18.59 5.10 -3.42
CA ARG A 53 -19.02 4.58 -4.72
C ARG A 53 -18.43 5.38 -5.88
N ILE A 54 -18.33 6.70 -5.78
CA ILE A 54 -17.77 7.46 -6.91
C ILE A 54 -16.29 7.14 -7.17
N PHE A 55 -15.50 6.85 -6.14
CA PHE A 55 -14.12 6.43 -6.32
C PHE A 55 -14.00 4.98 -6.79
N LEU A 56 -14.91 4.10 -6.37
CA LEU A 56 -14.99 2.74 -6.90
C LEU A 56 -15.38 2.74 -8.38
N MET A 57 -16.39 3.52 -8.78
CA MET A 57 -16.76 3.74 -10.18
C MET A 57 -15.59 4.29 -11.01
N ALA A 58 -14.80 5.21 -10.45
CA ALA A 58 -13.60 5.71 -11.12
C ALA A 58 -12.55 4.61 -11.36
N CYS A 59 -12.34 3.76 -10.35
CA CYS A 59 -11.45 2.60 -10.42
C CYS A 59 -11.93 1.55 -11.44
N GLU A 60 -13.24 1.32 -11.57
CA GLU A 60 -13.84 0.38 -12.54
C GLU A 60 -13.54 0.74 -14.00
N VAL A 61 -13.31 2.03 -14.31
CA VAL A 61 -12.92 2.47 -15.65
C VAL A 61 -11.56 1.90 -16.08
N ARG A 62 -10.68 1.58 -15.11
CA ARG A 62 -9.35 0.97 -15.32
C ARG A 62 -8.46 1.72 -16.30
N THR A 63 -8.53 3.06 -16.30
CA THR A 63 -7.48 3.89 -16.92
C THR A 63 -6.47 4.28 -15.87
N VAL A 64 -5.18 4.32 -16.24
CA VAL A 64 -4.08 4.63 -15.30
C VAL A 64 -4.37 5.88 -14.45
N LYS A 65 -4.81 6.98 -15.07
CA LYS A 65 -5.06 8.24 -14.35
C LYS A 65 -6.23 8.16 -13.37
N LEU A 66 -7.38 7.64 -13.79
CA LEU A 66 -8.54 7.51 -12.89
C LEU A 66 -8.28 6.50 -11.78
N SER A 67 -7.61 5.39 -12.09
CA SER A 67 -7.17 4.40 -11.09
C SER A 67 -6.24 5.01 -10.05
N ILE A 68 -5.26 5.84 -10.44
CA ILE A 68 -4.36 6.50 -9.50
C ILE A 68 -5.12 7.47 -8.58
N ILE A 69 -6.02 8.28 -9.13
CA ILE A 69 -6.84 9.22 -8.36
C ILE A 69 -7.76 8.45 -7.39
N GLY A 70 -8.50 7.46 -7.91
CA GLY A 70 -9.42 6.63 -7.15
C GLY A 70 -8.73 5.88 -6.01
N LEU A 71 -7.66 5.13 -6.29
CA LEU A 71 -6.90 4.41 -5.27
C LEU A 71 -6.30 5.37 -4.22
N SER A 72 -5.76 6.51 -4.65
CA SER A 72 -5.21 7.50 -3.71
C SER A 72 -6.29 8.08 -2.79
N CYS A 73 -7.53 8.19 -3.26
CA CYS A 73 -8.63 8.62 -2.42
C CYS A 73 -9.13 7.50 -1.50
N LEU A 74 -9.23 6.26 -1.99
CA LEU A 74 -9.54 5.11 -1.14
C LEU A 74 -8.57 5.01 0.04
N GLN A 75 -7.27 5.18 -0.20
CA GLN A 75 -6.25 5.22 0.85
C GLN A 75 -6.54 6.27 1.93
N LYS A 76 -6.96 7.47 1.55
CA LYS A 76 -7.31 8.55 2.48
C LYS A 76 -8.61 8.24 3.23
N LEU A 77 -9.64 7.76 2.55
CA LEU A 77 -10.90 7.36 3.17
C LEU A 77 -10.66 6.29 4.24
N ILE A 78 -9.88 5.25 3.92
CA ILE A 78 -9.55 4.15 4.85
C ILE A 78 -8.72 4.67 6.02
N SER A 79 -7.71 5.51 5.77
CA SER A 79 -6.84 6.07 6.82
C SER A 79 -7.56 6.99 7.80
N HIS A 80 -8.71 7.55 7.40
CA HIS A 80 -9.55 8.41 8.21
C HIS A 80 -10.81 7.71 8.75
N ASP A 81 -10.88 6.37 8.63
CA ASP A 81 -12.03 5.57 9.03
C ASP A 81 -13.37 6.03 8.42
N ALA A 82 -13.30 6.55 7.19
CA ALA A 82 -14.44 7.06 6.42
C ALA A 82 -15.06 5.97 5.51
N VAL A 83 -14.88 4.70 5.87
CA VAL A 83 -15.31 3.53 5.08
C VAL A 83 -15.99 2.54 6.01
N SER A 84 -17.19 2.09 5.65
CA SER A 84 -17.87 1.02 6.36
C SER A 84 -17.13 -0.32 6.18
N PRO A 85 -17.00 -1.16 7.23
CA PRO A 85 -16.44 -2.51 7.11
C PRO A 85 -17.16 -3.38 6.08
N SER A 86 -18.46 -3.13 5.82
CA SER A 86 -19.23 -3.86 4.79
C SER A 86 -18.70 -3.65 3.37
N ALA A 87 -17.93 -2.59 3.11
CA ALA A 87 -17.37 -2.30 1.79
C ALA A 87 -16.00 -2.96 1.54
N LEU A 88 -15.42 -3.65 2.52
CA LEU A 88 -14.08 -4.23 2.42
C LEU A 88 -13.98 -5.19 1.22
N THR A 89 -14.91 -6.12 1.07
CA THR A 89 -14.88 -7.11 -0.03
C THR A 89 -14.93 -6.44 -1.41
N GLU A 90 -15.71 -5.36 -1.55
CA GLU A 90 -15.79 -4.58 -2.81
C GLU A 90 -14.48 -3.84 -3.10
N ILE A 91 -13.85 -3.26 -2.07
CA ILE A 91 -12.52 -2.63 -2.18
C ILE A 91 -11.47 -3.67 -2.56
N LEU A 92 -11.46 -4.83 -1.93
CA LEU A 92 -10.52 -5.91 -2.24
C LEU A 92 -10.70 -6.43 -3.68
N SER A 93 -11.94 -6.57 -4.15
CA SER A 93 -12.22 -6.92 -5.54
C SER A 93 -11.65 -5.89 -6.50
N THR A 94 -11.86 -4.60 -6.19
CA THR A 94 -11.28 -3.48 -6.95
C THR A 94 -9.75 -3.55 -6.98
N LEU A 95 -9.11 -3.80 -5.83
CA LEU A 95 -7.66 -3.93 -5.73
C LEU A 95 -7.11 -5.13 -6.51
N LYS A 96 -7.85 -6.24 -6.58
CA LYS A 96 -7.50 -7.39 -7.42
C LYS A 96 -7.41 -7.00 -8.88
N ASP A 97 -8.41 -6.29 -9.39
CA ASP A 97 -8.42 -5.85 -10.78
C ASP A 97 -7.27 -4.90 -11.09
N HIS A 98 -6.90 -4.04 -10.13
CA HIS A 98 -5.78 -3.11 -10.27
C HIS A 98 -4.43 -3.79 -10.14
N ALA A 99 -4.31 -4.89 -9.39
CA ALA A 99 -3.11 -5.72 -9.35
C ALA A 99 -2.82 -6.40 -10.70
N GLU A 100 -3.84 -6.62 -11.53
CA GLU A 100 -3.68 -7.20 -12.87
C GLU A 100 -3.27 -6.17 -13.94
N MET A 101 -3.37 -4.87 -13.64
CA MET A 101 -2.97 -3.82 -14.58
C MET A 101 -1.45 -3.85 -14.81
N VAL A 102 -1.02 -3.52 -16.02
CA VAL A 102 0.40 -3.53 -16.41
C VAL A 102 1.17 -2.34 -15.82
N ASP A 103 0.48 -1.25 -15.48
CA ASP A 103 1.11 -0.02 -15.00
C ASP A 103 1.67 -0.19 -13.58
N GLU A 104 3.00 -0.05 -13.44
CA GLU A 104 3.71 -0.17 -12.16
C GLU A 104 3.25 0.89 -11.14
N GLY A 105 2.84 2.07 -11.63
CA GLY A 105 2.28 3.12 -10.79
C GLY A 105 1.00 2.66 -10.10
N VAL A 106 0.08 2.08 -10.85
CA VAL A 106 -1.17 1.51 -10.33
C VAL A 106 -0.88 0.37 -9.36
N GLN A 107 -0.04 -0.59 -9.74
CA GLN A 107 0.35 -1.71 -8.89
C GLN A 107 0.94 -1.26 -7.54
N LEU A 108 1.78 -0.22 -7.55
CA LEU A 108 2.34 0.36 -6.34
C LEU A 108 1.24 0.95 -5.45
N LYS A 109 0.26 1.68 -6.02
CA LYS A 109 -0.87 2.21 -5.23
C LYS A 109 -1.75 1.08 -4.71
N THR A 110 -1.93 0.01 -5.46
CA THR A 110 -2.62 -1.20 -4.98
C THR A 110 -1.93 -1.74 -3.72
N LEU A 111 -0.62 -1.95 -3.77
CA LEU A 111 0.16 -2.44 -2.64
C LEU A 111 0.12 -1.49 -1.42
N GLN A 112 0.21 -0.18 -1.66
CA GLN A 112 0.07 0.84 -0.62
C GLN A 112 -1.32 0.80 0.03
N THR A 113 -2.38 0.60 -0.76
CA THR A 113 -3.75 0.51 -0.24
C THR A 113 -3.93 -0.74 0.62
N ILE A 114 -3.40 -1.88 0.19
CA ILE A 114 -3.38 -3.11 1.01
C ILE A 114 -2.68 -2.85 2.36
N SER A 115 -1.53 -2.16 2.32
CA SER A 115 -0.79 -1.84 3.55
C SER A 115 -1.62 -0.96 4.51
N ILE A 116 -2.37 0.01 3.97
CA ILE A 116 -3.26 0.87 4.75
C ILE A 116 -4.44 0.07 5.33
N ILE A 117 -5.03 -0.86 4.58
CA ILE A 117 -6.09 -1.74 5.07
C ILE A 117 -5.63 -2.48 6.34
N PHE A 118 -4.43 -3.09 6.31
CA PHE A 118 -3.86 -3.78 7.47
C PHE A 118 -3.55 -2.88 8.68
N GLN A 119 -3.33 -1.58 8.45
CA GLN A 119 -3.04 -0.60 9.50
C GLN A 119 -4.31 0.09 10.04
N SER A 120 -5.44 -0.08 9.35
CA SER A 120 -6.72 0.57 9.66
C SER A 120 -7.65 -0.35 10.45
N ARG A 121 -8.82 0.17 10.83
CA ARG A 121 -9.90 -0.67 11.40
C ARG A 121 -10.56 -1.58 10.35
N LEU A 122 -10.31 -1.37 9.06
CA LEU A 122 -10.86 -2.13 7.94
C LEU A 122 -10.13 -3.45 7.68
N HIS A 123 -9.61 -4.09 8.73
CA HIS A 123 -8.84 -5.32 8.57
C HIS A 123 -9.75 -6.50 8.14
N PRO A 124 -9.24 -7.41 7.29
CA PRO A 124 -9.96 -8.62 6.89
C PRO A 124 -10.12 -9.57 8.09
N GLU A 125 -11.37 -9.92 8.39
CA GLU A 125 -11.70 -10.85 9.49
C GLU A 125 -12.15 -12.24 8.99
N ASN A 126 -12.70 -12.32 7.77
CA ASN A 126 -13.22 -13.56 7.21
C ASN A 126 -12.22 -14.24 6.27
N GLU A 127 -12.39 -15.56 6.09
CA GLU A 127 -11.49 -16.37 5.26
C GLU A 127 -11.52 -15.95 3.78
N CYS A 128 -12.68 -15.54 3.27
CA CYS A 128 -12.84 -15.14 1.87
C CYS A 128 -12.04 -13.87 1.51
N ASP A 129 -12.07 -12.85 2.37
CA ASP A 129 -11.32 -11.61 2.22
C ASP A 129 -9.81 -11.88 2.34
N MET A 130 -9.43 -12.80 3.24
CA MET A 130 -8.04 -13.23 3.40
C MET A 130 -7.51 -13.98 2.17
N ASP A 131 -8.29 -14.90 1.60
CA ASP A 131 -7.93 -15.62 0.38
C ASP A 131 -7.86 -14.66 -0.82
N LEU A 132 -8.79 -13.71 -0.90
CA LEU A 132 -8.76 -12.66 -1.91
C LEU A 132 -7.50 -11.79 -1.79
N LEU A 133 -7.13 -11.37 -0.58
CA LEU A 133 -5.90 -10.63 -0.32
C LEU A 133 -4.64 -11.41 -0.73
N ALA A 134 -4.59 -12.71 -0.39
CA ALA A 134 -3.48 -13.57 -0.79
C ALA A 134 -3.36 -13.65 -2.33
N LEU A 135 -4.49 -13.73 -3.03
CA LEU A 135 -4.53 -13.68 -4.50
C LEU A 135 -3.98 -12.35 -5.03
N ILE A 136 -4.43 -11.21 -4.48
CA ILE A 136 -3.96 -9.87 -4.91
C ILE A 136 -2.43 -9.76 -4.76
N LEU A 137 -1.89 -10.17 -3.62
CA LEU A 137 -0.44 -10.16 -3.37
C LEU A 137 0.31 -11.08 -4.35
N SER A 138 -0.27 -12.23 -4.69
CA SER A 138 0.32 -13.15 -5.67
C SER A 138 0.38 -12.54 -7.08
N LEU A 139 -0.64 -11.76 -7.48
CA LEU A 139 -0.71 -11.07 -8.76
C LEU A 139 0.34 -9.96 -8.85
N LEU A 140 0.51 -9.19 -7.77
CA LEU A 140 1.54 -8.15 -7.68
C LEU A 140 2.96 -8.74 -7.69
N ARG A 141 3.16 -9.96 -7.18
CA ARG A 141 4.45 -10.67 -7.23
C ARG A 141 4.79 -11.19 -8.63
N TYR A 142 3.78 -11.59 -9.40
CA TYR A 142 3.95 -12.15 -10.76
C TYR A 142 3.03 -11.43 -11.76
N PRO A 143 3.32 -10.16 -12.10
CA PRO A 143 2.52 -9.44 -13.08
C PRO A 143 2.48 -10.24 -14.41
N LYS A 144 1.30 -10.28 -15.03
CA LYS A 144 0.99 -11.12 -16.22
C LYS A 144 1.89 -10.86 -17.44
N ALA A 145 2.80 -9.88 -17.41
CA ALA A 145 3.88 -9.68 -18.38
C ALA A 145 4.68 -10.97 -18.68
N SER A 146 4.67 -11.94 -17.75
CA SER A 146 5.30 -13.25 -17.90
C SER A 146 4.50 -14.31 -18.67
N ARG A 147 3.19 -14.11 -18.97
CA ARG A 147 2.38 -15.07 -19.75
C ARG A 147 2.44 -14.84 -21.26
N ILE A 148 2.58 -13.60 -21.72
CA ILE A 148 2.63 -13.31 -23.17
C ILE A 148 3.97 -13.81 -23.78
N GLN A 149 5.04 -13.91 -22.99
CA GLN A 149 6.35 -14.33 -23.51
C GLN A 149 6.61 -15.85 -23.50
N LYS A 150 5.78 -16.66 -22.82
CA LYS A 150 5.94 -18.13 -22.83
C LYS A 150 5.21 -18.84 -23.98
N GLN A 151 4.31 -18.17 -24.70
CA GLN A 151 3.62 -18.76 -25.86
C GLN A 151 4.33 -18.49 -27.20
N GLN A 152 5.35 -17.62 -27.26
CA GLN A 152 5.96 -17.16 -28.52
C GLN A 152 7.48 -17.24 -28.63
N ARG A 153 8.21 -17.75 -27.63
CA ARG A 153 9.68 -17.87 -27.71
C ARG A 153 10.13 -19.31 -27.92
N VAL A 154 9.74 -19.89 -29.07
CA VAL A 154 10.60 -20.89 -29.73
C VAL A 154 11.70 -20.08 -30.42
N GLY A 155 12.91 -20.12 -29.85
CA GLY A 155 14.11 -19.66 -30.51
C GLY A 155 14.66 -18.30 -30.04
N SER A 156 15.98 -18.30 -29.89
CA SER A 156 16.90 -17.18 -29.69
C SER A 156 17.19 -16.70 -28.26
N LYS A 157 18.49 -16.48 -28.06
CA LYS A 157 19.26 -16.53 -26.83
C LYS A 157 19.28 -15.17 -26.11
N THR A 158 19.56 -15.24 -24.82
CA THR A 158 19.99 -14.16 -23.91
C THR A 158 19.09 -12.91 -23.81
N ALA A 159 18.25 -12.86 -22.78
CA ALA A 159 17.83 -11.60 -22.17
C ALA A 159 17.49 -11.84 -20.68
N LYS A 160 18.25 -11.20 -19.78
CA LYS A 160 17.88 -11.06 -18.37
C LYS A 160 16.71 -10.07 -18.28
N PRO A 161 15.64 -10.37 -17.53
CA PRO A 161 14.73 -9.34 -17.04
C PRO A 161 15.05 -9.07 -15.56
N ILE A 162 15.74 -7.96 -15.29
CA ILE A 162 15.71 -7.31 -13.97
C ILE A 162 14.53 -6.36 -14.04
N HIS A 163 13.34 -6.80 -13.59
CA HIS A 163 12.25 -5.88 -13.30
C HIS A 163 12.33 -5.51 -11.83
N HIS A 164 12.80 -4.29 -11.59
CA HIS A 164 12.96 -3.69 -10.27
C HIS A 164 11.59 -3.20 -9.77
N ILE A 165 10.76 -4.12 -9.26
CA ILE A 165 9.57 -3.74 -8.50
C ILE A 165 10.04 -3.30 -7.11
N ASN A 166 9.66 -2.07 -6.77
CA ASN A 166 10.17 -1.29 -5.64
C ASN A 166 10.04 -2.02 -4.28
N THR A 167 11.17 -2.51 -3.76
CA THR A 167 11.43 -3.16 -2.45
C THR A 167 11.04 -2.33 -1.23
N SER A 168 10.72 -1.05 -1.41
CA SER A 168 10.49 -0.11 -0.30
C SER A 168 9.12 -0.24 0.38
N SER A 169 8.09 -0.80 -0.28
CA SER A 169 6.72 -0.82 0.28
C SER A 169 6.42 -2.01 1.19
N CYS A 170 7.19 -3.11 1.12
CA CYS A 170 6.94 -4.31 1.92
C CYS A 170 7.35 -4.19 3.40
N LEU A 171 8.13 -3.17 3.77
CA LEU A 171 8.63 -2.96 5.14
C LEU A 171 7.56 -2.56 6.16
N LEU A 172 6.44 -1.99 5.73
CA LEU A 172 5.47 -1.35 6.62
C LEU A 172 4.44 -2.31 7.25
N LEU A 173 4.45 -3.59 6.85
CA LEU A 173 3.50 -4.60 7.33
C LEU A 173 3.91 -5.24 8.66
N LYS A 174 5.15 -5.10 9.12
CA LYS A 174 5.70 -5.93 10.22
C LYS A 174 5.38 -5.43 11.64
N SER A 175 4.39 -4.54 11.86
CA SER A 175 4.23 -3.92 13.19
C SER A 175 2.82 -3.56 13.64
N ARG A 176 1.99 -4.57 13.92
CA ARG A 176 1.34 -4.86 15.23
C ARG A 176 0.13 -5.78 15.07
N THR A 177 0.04 -6.75 15.99
CA THR A 177 -1.16 -7.51 16.43
C THR A 177 -2.10 -8.04 15.34
N ILE A 178 -1.71 -9.13 14.68
CA ILE A 178 -2.62 -10.05 13.99
C ILE A 178 -2.25 -11.46 14.51
N PRO A 179 -3.22 -12.32 14.86
CA PRO A 179 -2.96 -13.65 15.42
C PRO A 179 -2.12 -14.53 14.48
N ASP A 180 -1.17 -15.28 15.07
CA ASP A 180 -0.06 -15.98 14.40
C ASP A 180 -0.46 -16.86 13.21
N LYS A 181 -1.67 -17.43 13.20
CA LYS A 181 -2.10 -18.39 12.16
C LYS A 181 -2.43 -17.76 10.80
N CYS A 182 -2.78 -16.47 10.76
CA CYS A 182 -3.07 -15.75 9.51
C CYS A 182 -1.80 -15.21 8.84
N TRP A 183 -0.76 -14.96 9.63
CA TRP A 183 0.49 -14.39 9.15
C TRP A 183 1.28 -15.38 8.31
N ASP A 184 1.29 -16.68 8.61
CA ASP A 184 2.13 -17.64 7.87
C ASP A 184 1.79 -17.68 6.37
N ARG A 185 0.51 -17.57 6.00
CA ARG A 185 0.07 -17.59 4.60
C ARG A 185 0.44 -16.31 3.84
N VAL A 186 0.46 -15.17 4.53
CA VAL A 186 0.85 -13.86 3.99
C VAL A 186 2.39 -13.68 4.01
N LEU A 187 3.07 -14.07 5.09
CA LEU A 187 4.53 -14.03 5.29
C LEU A 187 5.28 -14.96 4.36
N CYS A 188 4.77 -16.16 4.05
CA CYS A 188 5.38 -17.03 3.02
C CYS A 188 5.44 -16.35 1.64
N GLY A 189 4.55 -15.39 1.36
CA GLY A 189 4.63 -14.54 0.17
C GLY A 189 5.70 -13.44 0.26
N LEU A 190 5.95 -12.92 1.47
CA LEU A 190 6.84 -11.79 1.77
C LEU A 190 8.31 -12.18 2.08
N HIS A 191 8.58 -13.37 2.59
CA HIS A 191 9.91 -13.78 3.09
C HIS A 191 11.00 -13.98 2.00
N ALA A 192 10.69 -13.78 0.72
CA ALA A 192 11.61 -13.99 -0.39
C ALA A 192 12.17 -12.70 -1.03
N PHE A 193 12.00 -11.52 -0.39
CA PHE A 193 12.24 -10.21 -1.04
C PHE A 193 13.44 -9.38 -0.50
N ASP A 194 14.52 -10.05 -0.06
CA ASP A 194 15.94 -9.57 -0.01
C ASP A 194 16.54 -8.96 1.30
N ARG A 195 17.84 -9.25 1.54
CA ARG A 195 18.73 -8.84 2.66
C ARG A 195 19.19 -7.37 2.63
N SER A 196 19.07 -6.67 1.50
CA SER A 196 19.57 -5.30 1.31
C SER A 196 18.79 -4.22 2.10
N LEU A 197 17.60 -4.59 2.59
CA LEU A 197 16.64 -3.70 3.24
C LEU A 197 16.96 -3.39 4.72
N ALA A 198 17.83 -4.20 5.36
CA ALA A 198 18.23 -4.03 6.75
C ALA A 198 19.08 -2.76 7.00
N LEU A 199 19.75 -2.24 5.97
CA LEU A 199 20.69 -1.10 6.11
C LEU A 199 20.01 0.28 6.05
N ASN A 200 18.85 0.41 5.40
CA ASN A 200 18.16 1.71 5.24
C ASN A 200 17.20 2.07 6.39
N LEU A 201 16.93 1.14 7.31
CA LEU A 201 16.06 1.34 8.48
C LEU A 201 16.73 2.14 9.63
N THR A 202 18.00 2.53 9.50
CA THR A 202 18.76 3.27 10.52
C THR A 202 18.35 4.74 10.69
N LYS A 203 17.42 5.27 9.88
CA LYS A 203 17.12 6.72 9.85
C LYS A 203 15.77 7.16 10.41
N SER A 204 14.94 6.27 10.96
CA SER A 204 13.66 6.67 11.59
C SER A 204 13.61 6.24 13.05
N CYS A 205 13.73 7.20 13.97
CA CYS A 205 13.94 7.05 15.41
C CYS A 205 12.81 6.37 16.22
N ARG A 206 11.89 5.62 15.60
CA ARG A 206 10.78 4.94 16.30
C ARG A 206 10.91 3.41 16.41
N TRP A 207 12.06 2.85 16.05
CA TRP A 207 12.24 1.39 15.91
C TRP A 207 13.49 0.81 16.60
N ARG A 208 14.16 1.54 17.52
CA ARG A 208 15.34 1.00 18.24
C ARG A 208 15.03 -0.27 19.04
N GLY A 209 13.82 -0.41 19.59
CA GLY A 209 13.43 -1.60 20.34
C GLY A 209 13.17 -2.84 19.48
N LEU A 210 12.73 -2.68 18.23
CA LEU A 210 12.45 -3.79 17.33
C LEU A 210 13.73 -4.35 16.67
N LEU A 211 14.78 -3.52 16.58
CA LEU A 211 16.09 -3.94 16.09
C LEU A 211 16.76 -4.95 17.03
N VAL A 212 16.58 -4.78 18.35
CA VAL A 212 17.09 -5.69 19.39
C VAL A 212 16.36 -7.03 19.35
N PHE A 213 15.09 -7.03 18.97
CA PHE A 213 14.27 -8.25 18.88
C PHE A 213 14.47 -9.03 17.57
N LEU A 214 14.82 -8.34 16.48
CA LEU A 214 15.02 -8.95 15.16
C LEU A 214 16.44 -9.49 14.91
N LEU A 215 17.45 -9.03 15.66
CA LEU A 215 18.85 -9.46 15.51
C LEU A 215 19.27 -10.47 16.57
N GLY A 216 18.39 -11.40 16.96
CA GLY A 216 18.75 -12.54 17.82
C GLY A 216 19.90 -13.36 17.22
N CYS A 217 21.13 -12.94 17.51
CA CYS A 217 22.39 -13.57 17.20
C CYS A 217 23.27 -13.39 18.43
N ASP A 218 23.52 -14.50 19.11
CA ASP A 218 24.35 -14.69 20.32
C ASP A 218 25.86 -14.38 20.12
N ASP A 219 26.23 -13.30 19.43
CA ASP A 219 27.64 -12.89 19.35
C ASP A 219 27.78 -11.36 19.28
N TRP A 220 27.57 -10.71 20.44
CA TRP A 220 27.84 -9.27 20.63
C TRP A 220 29.07 -8.98 21.51
N ALA A 221 29.80 -10.02 21.95
CA ALA A 221 31.00 -9.84 22.77
C ALA A 221 32.22 -9.31 21.98
N MET A 222 32.16 -9.32 20.63
CA MET A 222 33.28 -8.90 19.78
C MET A 222 33.26 -7.42 19.35
N LEU A 223 32.16 -6.68 19.55
CA LEU A 223 32.04 -5.27 19.13
C LEU A 223 32.10 -4.23 20.28
N LEU A 224 32.42 -4.66 21.49
CA LEU A 224 32.69 -3.75 22.63
C LEU A 224 34.18 -3.61 22.98
N SER A 225 35.09 -4.15 22.18
CA SER A 225 36.53 -3.93 22.34
C SER A 225 37.03 -2.84 21.38
N ILE A 226 36.62 -1.58 21.63
CA ILE A 226 37.44 -0.43 21.24
C ILE A 226 38.17 0.04 22.50
N PRO A 227 39.51 0.12 22.48
CA PRO A 227 40.32 0.45 23.65
C PRO A 227 40.11 1.90 24.08
N THR A 228 39.82 2.12 25.35
CA THR A 228 40.06 3.40 26.02
C THR A 228 41.57 3.52 26.29
N SER A 229 42.31 4.07 25.33
CA SER A 229 43.68 4.56 25.53
C SER A 229 43.96 5.64 24.47
N GLY A 230 44.39 6.86 24.78
CA GLY A 230 44.85 7.36 26.05
C GLY A 230 44.79 8.88 26.10
N GLY A 231 44.88 9.40 27.33
CA GLY A 231 45.26 10.78 27.56
C GLY A 231 46.75 11.01 27.31
N ASN A 232 47.10 12.28 27.17
CA ASN A 232 48.27 12.94 27.76
C ASN A 232 48.06 14.46 27.51
N THR A 233 47.79 15.30 28.52
CA THR A 233 48.64 15.82 29.61
C THR A 233 49.69 16.86 29.18
N LEU A 234 49.75 17.94 29.99
CA LEU A 234 50.72 19.05 30.10
C LEU A 234 50.67 20.16 29.03
N SER A 235 50.95 21.44 29.31
CA SER A 235 51.15 22.28 30.52
C SER A 235 51.62 23.65 30.02
N SER A 236 51.41 24.70 30.83
CA SER A 236 52.05 26.04 30.77
C SER A 236 51.34 27.03 29.82
N ARG A 237 50.98 28.25 30.24
CA ARG A 237 51.61 29.16 31.18
C ARG A 237 50.58 30.18 31.69
#